data_AF-A0A9E2GJ78-F1
#
_entry.id   AF-A0A9E2GJ78-F1
#
_cell.length_a   1.000
_cell.length_b   1.000
_cell.length_c   1.000
_cell.angle_alpha   90.00
_cell.angle_beta   90.00
_cell.angle_gamma   90.00
#
_symmetry.space_group_name_H-M   'P 1'
#
loop_
_entity.id
_entity.type
_entity.pdbx_description
1 polymer ?
#
loop_
_entity_poly.entity_id
_entity_poly.type
_entity_poly.pdbx_seq_one_letter_code
_entity_poly.pdbx_strand_id
1 'polypeptide(L)'
;PKRNNPEEVFGAQYVVDAGGDYLRTETQLLLTSTDLTLSQVIKRVQALGGLAVPAHVDRPSFSLLANLGFVPADLQAPALELSRLTDPAEAVARWPDLAHWPLIRGSDAHRLSEMAPSLRLYLDDTTLAEMALALAGQNGRRFAVLPRNPVDDCYRA
;
A
#
# COMPACT_ATOMS: atom_id res chain seq x y z
N PRO A 1 -21.64 -1.00 -5.05
CA PRO A 1 -23.00 -0.88 -5.65
C PRO A 1 -22.95 -0.82 -7.19
N LYS A 2 -23.88 -1.51 -7.88
CA LYS A 2 -24.00 -1.42 -9.35
C LYS A 2 -24.60 -0.06 -9.74
N ARG A 3 -23.75 0.91 -10.04
CA ARG A 3 -24.13 2.28 -10.43
C ARG A 3 -23.36 2.67 -11.68
N ASN A 4 -23.98 3.45 -12.56
CA ASN A 4 -23.31 3.99 -13.73
C ASN A 4 -22.28 5.07 -13.33
N ASN A 5 -21.17 5.14 -14.05
CA ASN A 5 -20.14 6.15 -13.89
C ASN A 5 -20.59 7.50 -14.47
N PRO A 6 -20.73 8.58 -13.68
CA PRO A 6 -20.90 9.92 -14.22
C PRO A 6 -19.54 10.43 -14.75
N GLU A 7 -19.29 10.21 -16.04
CA GLU A 7 -18.01 10.54 -16.69
C GLU A 7 -17.62 12.02 -16.58
N GLU A 8 -18.61 12.92 -16.56
CA GLU A 8 -18.37 14.36 -16.37
C GLU A 8 -17.75 14.70 -15.00
N VAL A 9 -17.90 13.81 -14.02
CA VAL A 9 -17.40 14.00 -12.65
C VAL A 9 -16.13 13.19 -12.39
N PHE A 10 -16.10 11.92 -12.79
CA PHE A 10 -14.99 11.01 -12.46
C PHE A 10 -14.08 10.69 -13.65
N GLY A 11 -14.40 11.20 -14.85
CA GLY A 11 -13.72 10.83 -16.09
C GLY A 11 -14.23 9.50 -16.66
N ALA A 12 -13.92 9.28 -17.94
CA ALA A 12 -14.20 8.03 -18.62
C ALA A 12 -13.26 6.90 -18.14
N GLN A 13 -13.79 5.67 -18.10
CA GLN A 13 -13.03 4.49 -17.70
C GLN A 13 -12.88 3.59 -18.93
N TYR A 14 -11.69 3.50 -19.50
CA TYR A 14 -11.45 2.74 -20.72
C TYR A 14 -10.97 1.32 -20.43
N VAL A 15 -11.54 0.35 -21.15
CA VAL A 15 -11.01 -1.01 -21.25
C VAL A 15 -10.15 -1.06 -22.51
N VAL A 16 -8.89 -1.42 -22.34
CA VAL A 16 -7.90 -1.54 -23.41
C VAL A 16 -7.36 -2.97 -23.47
N ASP A 17 -6.84 -3.38 -24.62
CA ASP A 17 -6.11 -4.63 -24.74
C ASP A 17 -4.66 -4.52 -24.27
N ALA A 18 -3.87 -5.59 -24.46
CA ALA A 18 -2.46 -5.62 -24.06
C ALA A 18 -1.56 -4.65 -24.87
N GLY A 19 -1.99 -4.21 -26.05
CA GLY A 19 -1.32 -3.18 -26.85
C GLY A 19 -1.71 -1.76 -26.42
N GLY A 20 -2.73 -1.62 -25.59
CA GLY A 20 -3.30 -0.34 -25.18
C GLY A 20 -4.39 0.18 -26.13
N ASP A 21 -4.81 -0.62 -27.10
CA ASP A 21 -5.87 -0.24 -28.03
C ASP A 21 -7.24 -0.25 -27.33
N TYR A 22 -8.05 0.77 -27.59
CA TYR A 22 -9.37 0.93 -27.00
C TYR A 22 -10.32 -0.20 -27.45
N LEU A 23 -10.94 -0.88 -26.48
CA LEU A 23 -11.94 -1.91 -26.72
C LEU A 23 -13.36 -1.41 -26.45
N ARG A 24 -13.57 -0.77 -25.29
CA ARG A 24 -14.86 -0.22 -24.84
C ARG A 24 -14.71 0.73 -23.67
N THR A 25 -15.73 1.54 -23.41
CA THR A 25 -15.88 2.28 -22.14
C THR A 25 -16.61 1.42 -21.10
N GLU A 26 -16.11 1.40 -19.87
CA GLU A 26 -16.75 0.78 -18.72
C GLU A 26 -17.79 1.72 -18.11
N THR A 27 -19.06 1.31 -18.19
CA THR A 27 -20.19 2.11 -17.73
C THR A 27 -20.43 1.96 -16.24
N GLN A 28 -19.98 0.87 -15.60
CA GLN A 28 -20.06 0.71 -14.15
C GLN A 28 -19.02 1.58 -13.45
N LEU A 29 -19.42 2.32 -12.41
CA LEU A 29 -18.51 3.09 -11.56
C LEU A 29 -17.58 2.14 -10.78
N LEU A 30 -16.27 2.16 -11.08
CA LEU A 30 -15.27 1.29 -10.43
C LEU A 30 -14.59 1.93 -9.22
N LEU A 31 -14.77 3.24 -8.99
CA LEU A 31 -14.15 3.97 -7.88
C LEU A 31 -14.69 3.58 -6.49
N THR A 32 -15.76 2.78 -6.43
CA THR A 32 -16.37 2.38 -5.15
C THR A 32 -15.65 1.18 -4.53
N SER A 33 -15.59 1.14 -3.21
CA SER A 33 -15.08 -0.02 -2.47
C SER A 33 -15.80 -1.33 -2.86
N THR A 34 -15.03 -2.41 -2.85
CA THR A 34 -15.59 -3.77 -2.98
C THR A 34 -16.30 -4.18 -1.69
N ASP A 35 -17.18 -5.18 -1.76
CA ASP A 35 -17.82 -5.77 -0.57
C ASP A 35 -16.88 -6.74 0.20
N LEU A 36 -15.62 -6.89 -0.24
CA LEU A 36 -14.63 -7.71 0.45
C LEU A 36 -14.17 -7.04 1.74
N THR A 37 -14.16 -7.79 2.84
CA THR A 37 -13.53 -7.34 4.08
C THR A 37 -12.01 -7.35 3.95
N LEU A 38 -11.33 -6.56 4.79
CA LEU A 38 -9.86 -6.51 4.84
C LEU A 38 -9.25 -7.92 4.98
N SER A 39 -9.76 -8.73 5.90
CA SER A 39 -9.28 -10.11 6.11
C SER A 39 -9.56 -11.02 4.92
N GLN A 40 -10.67 -10.81 4.19
CA GLN A 40 -10.95 -11.56 2.95
C GLN A 40 -9.96 -11.21 1.84
N VAL A 41 -9.62 -9.92 1.68
CA VAL A 41 -8.62 -9.48 0.70
C VAL A 41 -7.26 -10.14 0.99
N ILE A 42 -6.79 -10.05 2.24
CA ILE A 42 -5.50 -10.65 2.64
C ILE A 42 -5.48 -12.16 2.38
N LYS A 43 -6.50 -12.90 2.83
CA LYS A 43 -6.58 -14.35 2.62
C LYS A 43 -6.59 -14.72 1.14
N ARG A 44 -7.28 -13.95 0.29
CA ARG A 44 -7.33 -14.21 -1.16
C ARG A 44 -5.98 -13.97 -1.83
N VAL A 45 -5.27 -12.90 -1.48
CA VAL A 45 -3.92 -12.62 -2.00
C VAL A 45 -2.96 -13.73 -1.58
N GLN A 46 -3.00 -14.16 -0.32
CA GLN A 46 -2.18 -15.27 0.18
C GLN A 46 -2.48 -16.60 -0.53
N ALA A 47 -3.76 -16.89 -0.79
CA ALA A 47 -4.16 -18.09 -1.54
C ALA A 47 -3.63 -18.13 -2.98
N LEU A 48 -3.30 -16.96 -3.55
CA LEU A 48 -2.66 -16.82 -4.86
C LEU A 48 -1.12 -16.80 -4.78
N GLY A 49 -0.53 -17.00 -3.60
CA GLY A 49 0.91 -16.91 -3.37
C GLY A 49 1.45 -15.48 -3.30
N GLY A 50 0.58 -14.48 -3.14
CA GLY A 50 0.94 -13.07 -3.05
C GLY A 50 1.20 -12.58 -1.62
N LEU A 51 1.74 -11.37 -1.51
CA LEU A 51 1.88 -10.64 -0.25
C LEU A 51 0.91 -9.46 -0.21
N ALA A 52 -0.01 -9.45 0.75
CA ALA A 52 -0.94 -8.35 0.97
C ALA A 52 -0.39 -7.39 2.02
N VAL A 53 0.15 -6.25 1.59
CA VAL A 53 0.61 -5.17 2.47
C VAL A 53 -0.40 -4.02 2.42
N PRO A 54 -1.11 -3.72 3.52
CA PRO A 54 -1.96 -2.53 3.59
C PRO A 54 -1.12 -1.27 3.36
N ALA A 55 -1.49 -0.52 2.32
CA ALA A 55 -0.76 0.66 1.87
C ALA A 55 -1.06 1.89 2.75
N HIS A 56 -0.04 2.73 2.96
CA HIS A 56 -0.11 4.07 3.56
C HIS A 56 -1.19 4.23 4.65
N VAL A 57 -1.14 3.36 5.66
CA VAL A 57 -2.24 3.10 6.63
C VAL A 57 -2.59 4.28 7.52
N ASP A 58 -1.71 5.28 7.57
CA ASP A 58 -1.72 6.48 8.40
C ASP A 58 -2.14 7.76 7.67
N ARG A 59 -2.44 7.70 6.36
CA ARG A 59 -2.96 8.87 5.63
C ARG A 59 -4.25 9.39 6.30
N PRO A 60 -4.49 10.71 6.32
CA PRO A 60 -5.68 11.28 6.96
C PRO A 60 -7.00 10.94 6.25
N SER A 61 -6.93 10.45 5.00
CA SER A 61 -8.08 10.00 4.22
C SER A 61 -7.74 8.72 3.46
N PHE A 62 -8.77 7.90 3.21
CA PHE A 62 -8.67 6.64 2.45
C PHE A 62 -7.62 5.65 2.99
N SER A 63 -7.41 5.66 4.31
CA SER A 63 -6.44 4.79 4.98
C SER A 63 -7.12 3.90 6.02
N LEU A 64 -6.40 2.88 6.46
CA LEU A 64 -6.91 1.95 7.48
C LEU A 64 -7.19 2.66 8.80
N LEU A 65 -6.27 3.51 9.27
CA LEU A 65 -6.41 4.24 10.54
C LEU A 65 -7.46 5.35 10.45
N ALA A 66 -7.59 6.04 9.31
CA ALA A 66 -8.63 7.05 9.14
C ALA A 66 -10.04 6.44 9.15
N ASN A 67 -10.19 5.21 8.63
CA ASN A 67 -11.49 4.55 8.51
C ASN A 67 -11.88 3.76 9.76
N LEU A 68 -10.94 3.10 10.42
CA LEU A 68 -11.21 2.22 11.57
C LEU A 68 -10.76 2.79 12.92
N GLY A 69 -9.81 3.73 12.91
CA GLY A 69 -9.15 4.24 14.12
C GLY A 69 -8.06 3.31 14.68
N PHE A 70 -7.96 2.07 14.20
CA PHE A 70 -6.99 1.06 14.64
C PHE A 70 -6.66 0.07 13.52
N VAL A 71 -5.62 -0.75 13.74
CA VAL A 71 -5.32 -1.93 12.91
C VAL A 71 -5.78 -3.17 13.67
N PRO A 72 -6.62 -4.04 13.10
CA PRO A 72 -7.06 -5.27 13.77
C PRO A 72 -5.86 -6.12 14.21
N ALA A 73 -5.80 -6.51 15.48
CA ALA A 73 -4.65 -7.24 16.03
C ALA A 73 -4.45 -8.64 15.40
N ASP A 74 -5.51 -9.23 14.85
CA ASP A 74 -5.49 -10.51 14.15
C ASP A 74 -5.17 -10.38 12.64
N LEU A 75 -4.80 -9.17 12.18
CA LEU A 75 -4.48 -8.91 10.79
C LEU A 75 -3.20 -9.62 10.37
N GLN A 76 -3.35 -10.64 9.52
CA GLN A 76 -2.25 -11.44 8.98
C GLN A 76 -1.50 -10.75 7.82
N ALA A 77 -1.22 -9.45 7.98
CA ALA A 77 -0.38 -8.70 7.04
C ALA A 77 1.12 -8.90 7.39
N PRO A 78 2.00 -9.13 6.42
CA PRO A 78 3.43 -9.31 6.66
C PRO A 78 4.14 -8.00 7.06
N ALA A 79 3.53 -6.85 6.74
CA ALA A 79 3.99 -5.51 7.08
C ALA A 79 2.81 -4.53 6.95
N LEU A 80 2.99 -3.33 7.47
CA LEU A 80 2.14 -2.18 7.17
C LEU A 80 3.00 -1.12 6.48
N GLU A 81 2.48 -0.54 5.40
CA GLU A 81 3.14 0.60 4.75
C GLU A 81 2.63 1.90 5.37
N LEU A 82 3.56 2.76 5.76
CA LEU A 82 3.29 4.13 6.17
C LEU A 82 3.43 5.08 4.99
N SER A 83 2.74 6.20 5.06
CA SER A 83 2.87 7.30 4.12
C SER A 83 4.32 7.80 4.08
N ARG A 84 4.78 8.25 2.91
CA ARG A 84 6.19 8.64 2.68
C ARG A 84 6.74 9.64 3.70
N LEU A 85 5.88 10.48 4.27
CA LEU A 85 6.25 11.54 5.21
C LEU A 85 6.31 11.08 6.67
N THR A 86 5.80 9.90 7.00
CA THR A 86 5.73 9.42 8.38
C THR A 86 6.96 8.59 8.71
N ASP A 87 7.62 8.88 9.84
CA ASP A 87 8.67 8.01 10.36
C ASP A 87 8.08 6.84 11.16
N PRO A 88 8.61 5.60 11.06
CA PRO A 88 8.13 4.48 11.85
C PRO A 88 8.12 4.73 13.37
N ALA A 89 9.13 5.42 13.92
CA ALA A 89 9.17 5.72 15.35
C ALA A 89 8.10 6.76 15.74
N GLU A 90 7.89 7.78 14.89
CA GLU A 90 6.79 8.75 15.04
C GLU A 90 5.42 8.05 14.98
N ALA A 91 5.25 7.08 14.08
CA ALA A 91 4.01 6.31 13.94
C ALA A 91 3.71 5.48 15.18
N VAL A 92 4.69 4.73 15.72
CA VAL A 92 4.52 3.94 16.95
C VAL A 92 4.26 4.82 18.15
N ALA A 93 4.90 6.00 18.25
CA ALA A 93 4.62 6.94 19.34
C ALA A 93 3.16 7.44 19.32
N ARG A 94 2.56 7.57 18.14
CA ARG A 94 1.17 8.01 17.97
C ARG A 94 0.17 6.87 18.06
N TRP A 95 0.51 5.70 17.53
CA TRP A 95 -0.30 4.49 17.50
C TRP A 95 0.55 3.30 17.97
N PRO A 96 0.66 3.09 19.30
CA PRO A 96 1.55 2.06 19.87
C PRO A 96 1.31 0.65 19.34
N ASP A 97 0.06 0.31 19.02
CA ASP A 97 -0.30 -1.00 18.47
C ASP A 97 0.40 -1.31 17.13
N LEU A 98 0.84 -0.30 16.38
CA LEU A 98 1.58 -0.51 15.14
C LEU A 98 2.92 -1.23 15.35
N ALA A 99 3.47 -1.25 16.57
CA ALA A 99 4.70 -1.96 16.90
C ALA A 99 4.61 -3.48 16.68
N HIS A 100 3.40 -4.03 16.54
CA HIS A 100 3.19 -5.45 16.23
C HIS A 100 3.56 -5.83 14.79
N TRP A 101 3.70 -4.85 13.88
CA TRP A 101 4.02 -5.10 12.49
C TRP A 101 5.36 -4.50 12.08
N PRO A 102 6.07 -5.11 11.13
CA PRO A 102 7.09 -4.42 10.35
C PRO A 102 6.47 -3.18 9.67
N LEU A 103 7.05 -2.01 9.93
CA LEU A 103 6.60 -0.75 9.34
C LEU A 103 7.53 -0.36 8.19
N ILE A 104 6.98 -0.28 6.98
CA ILE A 104 7.71 0.06 5.75
C ILE A 104 7.21 1.35 5.12
N ARG A 105 7.88 1.81 4.06
CA ARG A 105 7.48 2.99 3.28
C ARG A 105 7.66 2.76 1.80
N GLY A 106 6.71 3.21 0.99
CA GLY A 106 6.84 3.44 -0.44
C GLY A 106 6.69 4.93 -0.78
N SER A 107 7.07 5.29 -2.01
CA SER A 107 6.96 6.67 -2.49
C SER A 107 5.54 7.04 -2.91
N ASP A 108 4.72 6.05 -3.32
CA ASP A 108 3.40 6.27 -3.92
C ASP A 108 3.46 7.30 -5.06
N ALA A 109 4.50 7.17 -5.89
CA ALA A 109 4.87 8.15 -6.90
C ALA A 109 3.87 8.21 -8.06
N HIS A 110 3.36 9.40 -8.34
CA HIS A 110 2.50 9.73 -9.48
C HIS A 110 3.24 10.54 -10.56
N ARG A 111 4.50 10.90 -10.30
CA ARG A 111 5.41 11.59 -11.23
C ARG A 111 6.80 10.96 -11.18
N LEU A 112 7.55 11.06 -12.29
CA LEU A 112 8.92 10.55 -12.35
C LEU A 112 9.83 11.17 -11.26
N SER A 113 9.63 12.45 -10.96
CA SER A 113 10.39 13.16 -9.91
C SER A 113 10.11 12.65 -8.50
N GLU A 114 9.00 11.93 -8.29
CA GLU A 114 8.59 11.36 -6.99
C GLU A 114 9.12 9.93 -6.81
N MET A 115 9.68 9.31 -7.86
CA MET A 115 10.28 7.98 -7.77
C MET A 115 11.58 8.06 -6.97
N ALA A 116 11.52 7.70 -5.69
CA ALA A 116 12.66 7.71 -4.79
C ALA A 116 12.70 6.43 -3.95
N PRO A 117 13.90 5.89 -3.64
CA PRO A 117 14.03 4.72 -2.80
C PRO A 117 13.73 5.07 -1.33
N SER A 118 12.68 4.47 -0.76
CA SER A 118 12.29 4.61 0.65
C SER A 118 12.48 3.33 1.47
N LEU A 119 12.70 2.19 0.80
CA LEU A 119 12.84 0.87 1.40
C LEU A 119 14.00 0.13 0.73
N ARG A 120 14.83 -0.53 1.53
CA ARG A 120 15.84 -1.47 1.07
C ARG A 120 15.56 -2.85 1.66
N LEU A 121 15.50 -3.86 0.80
CA LEU A 121 15.38 -5.26 1.18
C LEU A 121 16.73 -5.96 0.99
N TYR A 122 17.09 -6.84 1.92
CA TYR A 122 18.29 -7.68 1.86
C TYR A 122 17.82 -9.12 1.71
N LEU A 123 17.97 -9.65 0.49
CA LEU A 123 17.38 -10.90 0.01
C LEU A 123 18.48 -11.81 -0.56
N ASP A 124 18.27 -13.12 -0.54
CA ASP A 124 19.13 -14.05 -1.29
C ASP A 124 18.71 -14.15 -2.77
N ASP A 125 17.43 -13.94 -3.06
CA ASP A 125 16.86 -13.93 -4.42
C ASP A 125 15.68 -12.94 -4.52
N THR A 126 15.34 -12.48 -5.72
CA THR A 126 14.27 -11.51 -5.98
C THR A 126 12.91 -12.18 -6.10
N THR A 127 12.47 -12.87 -5.03
CA THR A 127 11.17 -13.55 -4.96
C THR A 127 10.28 -12.98 -3.86
N LEU A 128 8.96 -13.18 -3.98
CA LEU A 128 8.01 -12.81 -2.92
C LEU A 128 8.29 -13.55 -1.60
N ALA A 129 8.71 -14.81 -1.68
CA ALA A 129 9.05 -15.58 -0.48
C ALA A 129 10.23 -14.93 0.28
N GLU A 130 11.26 -14.49 -0.44
CA GLU A 130 12.39 -13.77 0.13
C GLU A 130 11.96 -12.42 0.73
N MET A 131 11.09 -11.67 0.04
CA MET A 131 10.53 -10.43 0.59
C MET A 131 9.79 -10.68 1.91
N ALA A 132 9.02 -11.76 2.01
CA ALA A 132 8.32 -12.13 3.25
C ALA A 132 9.30 -12.41 4.39
N LEU A 133 10.37 -13.17 4.12
CA LEU A 133 11.44 -13.44 5.09
C LEU A 133 12.13 -12.15 5.54
N ALA A 134 12.37 -11.22 4.62
CA ALA A 134 12.98 -9.92 4.93
C ALA A 134 12.11 -9.07 5.83
N LEU A 135 10.81 -8.96 5.54
CA LEU A 135 9.86 -8.23 6.37
C LEU A 135 9.76 -8.85 7.77
N ALA A 136 9.82 -10.18 7.88
CA ALA A 136 9.81 -10.89 9.14
C ALA A 136 11.16 -10.88 9.89
N GLY A 137 12.26 -10.42 9.28
CA GLY A 137 13.59 -10.44 9.87
C GLY A 137 14.17 -11.84 10.09
N GLN A 138 13.83 -12.80 9.22
CA GLN A 138 14.16 -14.22 9.39
C GLN A 138 15.32 -14.68 8.51
N ASN A 139 16.06 -15.69 8.95
CA ASN A 139 17.10 -16.38 8.17
C ASN A 139 18.15 -15.43 7.54
N GLY A 140 18.50 -14.35 8.25
CA GLY A 140 19.45 -13.34 7.79
C GLY A 140 18.89 -12.31 6.81
N ARG A 141 17.66 -12.50 6.30
CA ARG A 141 16.97 -11.48 5.50
C ARG A 141 16.47 -10.39 6.43
N ARG A 142 16.46 -9.17 5.91
CA ARG A 142 16.02 -7.99 6.66
C ARG A 142 15.59 -6.88 5.71
N PHE A 143 14.99 -5.85 6.27
CA PHE A 143 14.74 -4.60 5.56
C PHE A 143 15.34 -3.41 6.31
N ALA A 144 15.50 -2.31 5.60
CA ALA A 144 15.82 -1.02 6.18
C ALA A 144 14.94 0.04 5.51
N VAL A 145 14.22 0.81 6.33
CA VAL A 145 13.56 2.02 5.88
C VAL A 145 14.64 3.08 5.68
N LEU A 146 14.74 3.63 4.47
CA LEU A 146 15.76 4.62 4.12
C LEU A 146 15.33 6.00 4.62
N PRO A 147 16.26 6.91 4.96
CA PRO A 147 15.93 8.27 5.35
C PRO A 147 15.05 8.97 4.31
N ARG A 148 14.24 9.93 4.78
CA ARG A 148 13.40 10.77 3.89
C ARG A 148 14.27 11.47 2.84
N ASN A 149 13.75 11.61 1.63
CA ASN A 149 14.42 12.38 0.59
C ASN A 149 14.26 13.88 0.94
N PRO A 150 15.31 14.70 0.91
CA PRO A 150 15.19 16.15 1.13
C PRO A 150 14.12 16.84 0.26
N VAL A 151 13.82 16.29 -0.92
CA VAL A 151 12.75 16.80 -1.81
C VAL A 151 11.35 16.63 -1.20
N ASP A 152 11.15 15.65 -0.31
CA ASP A 152 9.87 15.44 0.37
C ASP A 152 9.56 16.54 1.40
N ASP A 153 10.59 17.19 1.96
CA ASP A 153 10.43 18.25 2.97
C ASP A 153 9.88 19.55 2.37
N CYS A 154 10.03 19.76 1.06
CA CYS A 154 9.50 20.93 0.36
C CYS A 154 7.96 20.96 0.27
N TYR A 155 7.28 19.82 0.50
CA TYR A 155 5.82 19.70 0.44
C TYR A 155 5.11 19.85 1.80
N ARG A 156 5.79 20.37 2.83
CA ARG A 156 5.24 20.63 4.16
C ARG A 156 4.53 21.99 4.33
N ALA A 157 4.20 22.68 3.24
CA ALA A 157 3.43 23.93 3.29
C ALA A 157 1.93 23.68 3.53
#